data_AF-A0A2E4PNY0-F1
#
_entry.id   AF-A0A2E4PNY0-F1
#
_cell.length_a   1.000
_cell.length_b   1.000
_cell.length_c   1.000
_cell.angle_alpha   90.00
_cell.angle_beta   90.00
_cell.angle_gamma   90.00
#
_symmetry.space_group_name_H-M   'P 1'
#
loop_
_entity.id
_entity.type
_entity.pdbx_description
1 polymer ?
#
loop_
_entity_poly.entity_id
_entity_poly.type
_entity_poly.pdbx_seq_one_letter_code
_entity_poly.pdbx_strand_id
1 'polypeptide(L)'
;MTWIYFSIALLLYFSLYFWSKYSRKKFNTWRKTNHMQVLKKLRNDWKEIRIKTDDCVIINFDTKVDRNSATYSLSNEDENFFEWMSRDPKRVDLVDLHTTKILCKYKESGKIKKEFSTTVHMDKTVVEFKLRLRDYISVYTSNDFDDENYFIDLEFLNEEIDFTKFK
;
A
#
# COMPACT_ATOMS: atom_id res chain seq x y z
N MET A 1 -47.58 6.84 -22.03
CA MET A 1 -47.07 5.69 -21.23
C MET A 1 -45.55 5.67 -21.08
N THR A 2 -44.75 6.14 -22.05
CA THR A 2 -43.26 6.13 -22.00
C THR A 2 -42.64 6.99 -20.88
N TRP A 3 -43.29 8.10 -20.52
CA TRP A 3 -42.83 9.00 -19.45
C TRP A 3 -42.77 8.35 -18.06
N ILE A 4 -43.68 7.42 -17.78
CA ILE A 4 -43.71 6.72 -16.48
C ILE A 4 -42.48 5.83 -16.34
N TYR A 5 -42.12 5.10 -17.40
CA TYR A 5 -40.91 4.26 -17.41
C TYR A 5 -39.63 5.10 -17.29
N PHE A 6 -39.59 6.28 -17.91
CA PHE A 6 -38.45 7.19 -17.81
C PHE A 6 -38.27 7.71 -16.37
N SER A 7 -39.36 8.11 -15.71
CA SER A 7 -39.33 8.54 -14.31
C SER A 7 -38.92 7.43 -13.35
N ILE A 8 -39.39 6.19 -13.58
CA ILE A 8 -38.99 5.02 -12.77
C ILE A 8 -37.50 4.69 -12.96
N ALA A 9 -37.02 4.70 -14.21
CA ALA A 9 -35.61 4.45 -14.50
C ALA A 9 -34.68 5.51 -13.88
N LEU A 10 -35.10 6.78 -13.91
CA LEU A 10 -34.34 7.88 -13.32
C LEU A 10 -34.30 7.79 -11.78
N LEU A 11 -35.42 7.43 -11.13
CA LEU A 11 -35.46 7.17 -9.69
C LEU A 11 -34.58 5.98 -9.28
N LEU A 12 -34.58 4.90 -10.06
CA LEU A 12 -33.70 3.75 -9.84
C LEU A 12 -32.23 4.12 -10.02
N TYR A 13 -31.90 4.94 -11.02
CA TYR A 13 -30.54 5.41 -11.23
C TYR A 13 -30.03 6.26 -10.05
N PHE A 14 -30.85 7.21 -9.57
CA PHE A 14 -30.51 8.02 -8.42
C PHE A 14 -30.39 7.18 -7.14
N SER A 15 -31.30 6.24 -6.90
CA SER A 15 -31.24 5.38 -5.70
C SER A 15 -29.98 4.49 -5.71
N LEU A 16 -29.64 3.89 -6.85
CA LEU A 16 -28.42 3.10 -7.02
C LEU A 16 -27.16 3.95 -6.84
N TYR A 17 -27.14 5.17 -7.38
CA TYR A 17 -26.01 6.09 -7.23
C TYR A 17 -25.79 6.45 -5.75
N PHE A 18 -26.83 6.87 -5.04
CA PHE A 18 -26.74 7.20 -3.61
C PHE A 18 -26.39 5.98 -2.75
N TRP A 19 -26.96 4.81 -3.06
CA TRP A 19 -26.65 3.57 -2.35
C TRP A 19 -25.20 3.14 -2.56
N SER A 20 -24.66 3.26 -3.78
CA SER A 20 -23.26 2.95 -4.06
C SER A 20 -22.31 3.84 -3.26
N LYS A 21 -22.62 5.14 -3.15
CA LYS A 21 -21.82 6.10 -2.39
C LYS A 21 -21.87 5.82 -0.88
N TYR A 22 -23.05 5.53 -0.35
CA TYR A 22 -23.23 5.18 1.06
C TYR A 22 -22.56 3.85 1.42
N SER A 23 -22.72 2.84 0.57
CA SER A 23 -22.11 1.52 0.72
C SER A 23 -20.59 1.62 0.71
N ARG A 24 -19.99 2.37 -0.23
CA ARG A 24 -18.54 2.65 -0.25
C ARG A 24 -18.05 3.31 1.04
N LYS A 25 -18.78 4.31 1.55
CA LYS A 25 -18.42 4.97 2.82
C LYS A 25 -18.46 3.99 3.99
N LYS A 26 -19.54 3.21 4.11
CA LYS A 26 -19.70 2.20 5.18
C LYS A 26 -18.62 1.12 5.10
N PHE A 27 -18.31 0.63 3.90
CA PHE A 27 -17.24 -0.33 3.66
C PHE A 27 -15.87 0.23 4.05
N ASN A 28 -15.56 1.46 3.66
CA ASN A 28 -14.30 2.12 4.02
C ASN A 28 -14.17 2.29 5.54
N THR A 29 -15.24 2.68 6.23
CA THR A 29 -15.24 2.79 7.70
C THR A 29 -15.03 1.43 8.35
N TRP A 30 -15.75 0.39 7.92
CA TRP A 30 -15.60 -0.97 8.43
C TRP A 30 -14.17 -1.51 8.20
N ARG A 31 -13.61 -1.29 7.00
CA ARG A 31 -12.23 -1.65 6.66
C ARG A 31 -11.23 -0.96 7.57
N LYS A 32 -11.38 0.35 7.82
CA LYS A 32 -10.52 1.12 8.74
C LYS A 32 -10.61 0.58 10.17
N THR A 33 -11.82 0.32 10.67
CA THR A 33 -12.02 -0.22 12.02
C THR A 33 -11.38 -1.60 12.19
N ASN A 34 -11.58 -2.49 11.23
CA ASN A 34 -10.98 -3.83 11.26
C ASN A 34 -9.46 -3.77 11.17
N HIS A 35 -8.92 -2.92 10.28
CA HIS A 35 -7.48 -2.72 10.18
C HIS A 35 -6.90 -2.27 11.52
N MET A 36 -7.50 -1.27 12.17
CA MET A 36 -7.08 -0.84 13.51
C MET A 36 -7.18 -1.95 14.56
N GLN A 37 -8.21 -2.80 14.52
CA GLN A 37 -8.34 -3.93 15.45
C GLN A 37 -7.23 -4.98 15.22
N VAL A 38 -6.92 -5.30 13.96
CA VAL A 38 -5.84 -6.22 13.61
C VAL A 38 -4.49 -5.66 14.05
N LEU A 39 -4.21 -4.39 13.76
CA LEU A 39 -2.96 -3.76 14.18
C LEU A 39 -2.82 -3.68 15.70
N LYS A 40 -3.89 -3.34 16.43
CA LYS A 40 -3.86 -3.38 17.90
C LYS A 40 -3.57 -4.77 18.43
N LYS A 41 -4.15 -5.80 17.80
CA LYS A 41 -3.88 -7.19 18.18
C LYS A 41 -2.42 -7.57 17.92
N LEU A 42 -1.88 -7.24 16.74
CA LEU A 42 -0.47 -7.46 16.42
C LEU A 42 0.46 -6.75 17.41
N ARG A 43 0.22 -5.46 17.69
CA ARG A 43 1.04 -4.68 18.63
C ARG A 43 1.02 -5.24 20.05
N ASN A 44 -0.06 -5.90 20.46
CA ASN A 44 -0.20 -6.46 21.81
C ASN A 44 0.35 -7.89 21.92
N ASP A 45 0.14 -8.71 20.89
CA ASP A 45 0.41 -10.15 20.92
C ASP A 45 1.83 -10.48 20.42
N TRP A 46 2.43 -9.61 19.59
CA TRP A 46 3.71 -9.85 18.93
C TRP A 46 4.86 -9.09 19.58
N LYS A 47 6.07 -9.62 19.44
CA LYS A 47 7.28 -9.00 19.98
C LYS A 47 7.69 -7.81 19.12
N GLU A 48 7.85 -6.64 19.74
CA GLU A 48 8.37 -5.44 19.09
C GLU A 48 9.90 -5.48 19.02
N ILE A 49 10.44 -5.26 17.82
CA ILE A 49 11.85 -5.03 17.53
C ILE A 49 11.98 -3.60 17.01
N ARG A 50 12.76 -2.76 17.71
CA ARG A 50 13.04 -1.39 17.27
C ARG A 50 14.32 -1.35 16.46
N ILE A 51 14.22 -0.90 15.22
CA ILE A 51 15.34 -0.76 14.30
C ILE A 51 15.57 0.73 14.08
N LYS A 52 16.82 1.19 14.13
CA LYS A 52 17.15 2.59 13.81
C LYS A 52 16.80 2.87 12.35
N THR A 53 16.22 4.02 12.07
CA THR A 53 15.92 4.43 10.69
C THR A 53 17.18 4.56 9.83
N ASP A 54 18.31 4.90 10.45
CA ASP A 54 19.64 4.90 9.81
C ASP A 54 20.08 3.53 9.29
N ASP A 55 19.56 2.45 9.87
CA ASP A 55 19.81 1.08 9.44
C ASP A 55 18.82 0.61 8.36
N CYS A 56 17.98 1.51 7.85
CA CYS A 56 17.04 1.26 6.76
C CYS A 56 17.51 1.90 5.44
N VAL A 57 17.44 1.11 4.37
CA VAL A 57 17.74 1.53 3.00
C VAL A 57 16.46 1.59 2.20
N ILE A 58 16.32 2.66 1.41
CA ILE A 58 15.14 2.92 0.61
C ILE A 58 15.51 2.77 -0.87
N ILE A 59 14.85 1.83 -1.52
CA ILE A 59 15.12 1.41 -2.89
C ILE A 59 13.93 1.83 -3.74
N ASN A 60 14.19 2.48 -4.87
CA ASN A 60 13.13 2.71 -5.85
C ASN A 60 12.73 1.35 -6.45
N PHE A 61 11.46 0.98 -6.30
CA PHE A 61 10.89 -0.28 -6.77
C PHE A 61 9.88 -0.04 -7.91
N ASP A 62 9.96 1.10 -8.60
CA ASP A 62 9.15 1.41 -9.78
C ASP A 62 9.31 0.32 -10.85
N THR A 63 8.29 -0.53 -11.02
CA THR A 63 8.17 -1.44 -12.15
C THR A 63 7.75 -0.65 -13.39
N LYS A 64 8.71 -0.06 -14.11
CA LYS A 64 8.46 0.54 -15.42
C LYS A 64 8.42 -0.56 -16.48
N VAL A 65 7.24 -0.88 -16.99
CA VAL A 65 7.09 -1.75 -18.17
C VAL A 65 7.39 -0.91 -19.42
N ASP A 66 8.57 -1.09 -19.99
CA ASP A 66 8.93 -0.45 -21.26
C ASP A 66 8.28 -1.18 -22.44
N ARG A 67 7.15 -0.64 -22.90
CA ARG A 67 6.42 -1.15 -24.08
C ARG A 67 7.19 -0.97 -25.39
N ASN A 68 8.26 -0.17 -25.41
CA ASN A 68 9.11 0.04 -26.58
C ASN A 68 10.36 -0.85 -26.56
N SER A 69 10.52 -1.71 -25.55
CA SER A 69 11.62 -2.66 -25.48
C SER A 69 11.55 -3.64 -26.65
N ALA A 70 12.66 -3.80 -27.38
CA ALA A 70 12.78 -4.71 -28.52
C ALA A 70 12.53 -6.20 -28.18
N THR A 71 12.49 -6.55 -26.90
CA THR A 71 12.16 -7.90 -26.40
C THR A 71 10.68 -8.10 -26.07
N TYR A 72 9.82 -7.09 -26.25
CA TYR A 72 8.38 -7.22 -26.07
C TYR A 72 7.75 -7.88 -27.31
N SER A 73 7.60 -9.21 -27.30
CA SER A 73 6.84 -9.94 -28.31
C SER A 73 5.52 -10.47 -27.76
N LEU A 74 4.45 -10.23 -28.50
CA LEU A 74 3.08 -10.53 -28.16
C LEU A 74 2.75 -11.93 -28.70
N SER A 75 3.07 -12.98 -27.94
CA SER A 75 3.28 -14.30 -28.54
C SER A 75 2.20 -15.37 -28.30
N ASN A 76 1.07 -15.13 -27.64
CA ASN A 76 0.10 -16.22 -27.39
C ASN A 76 -1.37 -15.79 -27.48
N GLU A 77 -2.17 -16.61 -28.17
CA GLU A 77 -3.62 -16.48 -28.42
C GLU A 77 -4.50 -16.82 -27.18
N ASP A 78 -3.90 -17.04 -26.01
CA ASP A 78 -4.59 -17.44 -24.76
C ASP A 78 -4.48 -16.36 -23.66
N GLU A 79 -4.76 -15.10 -24.01
CA GLU A 79 -4.62 -13.99 -23.05
C GLU A 79 -5.69 -14.00 -21.96
N ASN A 80 -5.24 -13.89 -20.71
CA ASN A 80 -6.08 -13.83 -19.53
C ASN A 80 -6.81 -12.47 -19.46
N PHE A 81 -8.01 -12.42 -18.86
CA PHE A 81 -8.85 -11.22 -18.72
C PHE A 81 -8.07 -9.99 -18.19
N PHE A 82 -7.07 -10.21 -17.34
CA PHE A 82 -6.18 -9.18 -16.82
C PHE A 82 -5.19 -8.62 -17.86
N GLU A 83 -4.70 -9.45 -18.78
CA GLU A 83 -3.86 -9.00 -19.90
C GLU A 83 -4.67 -8.20 -20.92
N TRP A 84 -5.90 -8.61 -21.20
CA TRP A 84 -6.81 -7.84 -22.06
C TRP A 84 -7.12 -6.46 -21.47
N MET A 85 -7.45 -6.39 -20.18
CA MET A 85 -7.73 -5.13 -19.47
C MET A 85 -6.52 -4.19 -19.46
N SER A 86 -5.30 -4.76 -19.53
CA SER A 86 -4.06 -4.00 -19.59
C SER A 86 -3.85 -3.25 -20.92
N ARG A 87 -4.64 -3.56 -21.97
CA ARG A 87 -4.52 -2.99 -23.33
C ARG A 87 -5.68 -2.10 -23.77
N ASP A 88 -6.68 -1.88 -22.92
CA ASP A 88 -7.77 -0.96 -23.25
C ASP A 88 -7.17 0.43 -23.59
N PRO A 89 -7.41 1.00 -24.79
CA PRO A 89 -6.94 2.35 -25.14
C PRO A 89 -7.59 3.45 -24.28
N LYS A 90 -8.63 3.12 -23.51
CA LYS A 90 -9.23 3.96 -22.46
C LYS A 90 -8.72 3.59 -21.06
N ARG A 91 -7.74 2.69 -20.94
CA ARG A 91 -7.08 2.38 -19.68
C ARG A 91 -6.46 3.66 -19.15
N VAL A 92 -6.97 4.10 -18.01
CA VAL A 92 -6.26 5.04 -17.16
C VAL A 92 -5.09 4.24 -16.60
N ASP A 93 -3.95 4.30 -17.27
CA ASP A 93 -2.69 3.89 -16.68
C ASP A 93 -2.55 4.68 -15.37
N LEU A 94 -2.48 3.99 -14.23
CA LEU A 94 -2.01 4.63 -12.99
C LEU A 94 -0.50 4.82 -13.14
N VAL A 95 -0.12 5.77 -14.01
CA VAL A 95 1.27 6.19 -14.28
C VAL A 95 1.93 6.75 -13.01
N ASP A 96 1.14 7.08 -11.99
CA ASP A 96 1.58 7.73 -10.76
C ASP A 96 1.77 6.79 -9.55
N LEU A 97 1.77 5.47 -9.74
CA LEU A 97 1.90 4.52 -8.62
C LEU A 97 3.38 4.27 -8.28
N HIS A 98 4.04 5.32 -7.78
CA HIS A 98 5.41 5.25 -7.28
C HIS A 98 5.51 4.19 -6.18
N THR A 99 6.36 3.19 -6.41
CA THR A 99 6.48 2.06 -5.51
C THR A 99 7.88 2.02 -4.94
N THR A 100 7.99 2.02 -3.62
CA THR A 100 9.26 2.12 -2.89
C THR A 100 9.42 0.90 -1.99
N LYS A 101 10.59 0.28 -2.02
CA LYS A 101 10.94 -0.81 -1.10
C LYS A 101 11.79 -0.27 0.04
N ILE A 102 11.37 -0.54 1.27
CA ILE A 102 12.09 -0.22 2.51
C ILE A 102 12.75 -1.51 2.99
N LEU A 103 14.06 -1.49 3.21
CA LEU A 103 14.86 -2.61 3.70
C LEU A 103 15.56 -2.20 5.00
N CYS A 104 15.16 -2.77 6.14
CA CYS A 104 15.71 -2.44 7.44
C CYS A 104 16.56 -3.57 8.00
N LYS A 105 17.76 -3.25 8.47
CA LYS A 105 18.72 -4.23 9.00
C LYS A 105 18.74 -4.19 10.52
N TYR A 106 18.25 -5.25 11.14
CA TYR A 106 18.38 -5.39 12.59
C TYR A 106 19.81 -5.82 12.94
N LYS A 107 20.51 -4.98 13.69
CA LYS A 107 21.88 -5.21 14.13
C LYS A 107 21.91 -5.50 15.62
N GLU A 108 22.64 -6.54 16.00
CA GLU A 108 22.92 -6.88 17.40
C GLU A 108 24.44 -7.01 17.55
N SER A 109 25.03 -6.28 18.49
CA SER A 109 26.49 -6.24 18.69
C SER A 109 27.30 -5.91 17.42
N GLY A 110 26.77 -5.01 16.58
CA GLY A 110 27.42 -4.54 15.35
C GLY A 110 27.33 -5.49 14.15
N LYS A 111 26.74 -6.69 14.32
CA LYS A 111 26.51 -7.65 13.23
C LYS A 111 25.05 -7.59 12.78
N ILE A 112 24.81 -7.69 11.47
CA ILE A 112 23.45 -7.84 10.93
C ILE A 112 22.94 -9.20 11.34
N LYS A 113 21.88 -9.23 12.16
CA LYS A 113 21.23 -10.46 12.60
C LYS A 113 20.09 -10.85 11.67
N LYS A 114 19.36 -9.86 11.15
CA LYS A 114 18.25 -10.06 10.22
C LYS A 114 17.98 -8.83 9.36
N GLU A 115 17.43 -9.06 8.18
CA GLU A 115 16.90 -8.01 7.31
C GLU A 115 15.37 -8.16 7.20
N PHE A 116 14.67 -7.03 7.28
CA PHE A 116 13.23 -6.94 7.12
C PHE A 116 12.93 -6.04 5.94
N SER A 117 11.97 -6.41 5.09
CA SER A 117 11.63 -5.58 3.95
C SER A 117 10.14 -5.47 3.72
N THR A 118 9.72 -4.33 3.21
CA THR A 118 8.33 -4.10 2.82
C THR A 118 8.27 -3.12 1.66
N THR A 119 7.17 -3.17 0.93
CA THR A 119 6.94 -2.34 -0.24
C THR A 119 5.75 -1.42 0.03
N VAL A 120 5.92 -0.13 -0.27
CA VAL A 120 4.89 0.90 -0.11
C VAL A 120 4.63 1.63 -1.42
N HIS A 121 3.38 2.01 -1.64
CA HIS A 121 2.95 2.81 -2.79
C HIS A 121 3.10 4.30 -2.48
N MET A 122 4.34 4.75 -2.36
CA MET A 122 4.71 6.13 -2.10
C MET A 122 6.04 6.45 -2.78
N ASP A 123 6.19 7.70 -3.22
CA ASP A 123 7.44 8.19 -3.79
C ASP A 123 8.62 8.03 -2.81
N LYS A 124 9.77 7.65 -3.37
CA LYS A 124 10.99 7.37 -2.58
C LYS A 124 11.40 8.56 -1.73
N THR A 125 11.36 9.77 -2.27
CA THR A 125 11.80 10.98 -1.57
C THR A 125 10.86 11.29 -0.41
N VAL A 126 9.56 11.06 -0.57
CA VAL A 126 8.58 11.23 0.52
C VAL A 126 8.82 10.19 1.62
N VAL A 127 9.03 8.93 1.25
CA VAL A 127 9.34 7.84 2.20
C VAL A 127 10.63 8.15 2.96
N GLU A 128 11.67 8.60 2.26
CA GLU A 128 12.96 8.98 2.85
C GLU A 128 12.85 10.14 3.82
N PHE A 129 12.12 11.19 3.43
CA PHE A 129 11.87 12.32 4.30
C PHE A 129 11.12 11.89 5.58
N LYS A 130 10.01 11.16 5.45
CA LYS A 130 9.20 10.74 6.60
C LYS A 130 9.92 9.76 7.51
N LEU A 131 10.79 8.90 6.95
CA LEU A 131 11.63 8.00 7.74
C LEU A 131 12.66 8.76 8.57
N ARG A 132 13.31 9.79 8.00
CA ARG A 132 14.28 10.63 8.73
C ARG A 132 13.68 11.43 9.88
N LEU A 133 12.36 11.63 9.88
CA LEU A 133 11.65 12.27 10.99
C LEU A 133 11.46 11.34 12.21
N ARG A 134 11.79 10.05 12.09
CA ARG A 134 11.72 9.08 13.18
C ARG A 134 13.11 8.55 13.48
N ASP A 135 13.43 8.33 14.75
CA ASP A 135 14.69 7.69 15.14
C ASP A 135 14.65 6.16 14.96
N TYR A 136 13.45 5.58 15.04
CA TYR A 136 13.23 4.13 15.03
C TYR A 136 11.99 3.73 14.23
N ILE A 137 12.03 2.53 13.67
CA ILE A 137 10.89 1.80 13.10
C ILE A 137 10.63 0.58 13.96
N SER A 138 9.37 0.32 14.25
CA SER A 138 8.92 -0.87 14.97
C SER A 138 8.60 -1.98 13.98
N VAL A 139 9.24 -3.13 14.17
CA VAL A 139 8.93 -4.38 13.47
C VAL A 139 8.37 -5.36 14.49
N TYR A 140 7.20 -5.91 14.22
CA TYR A 140 6.53 -6.89 15.06
C TYR A 140 6.75 -8.29 14.49
N THR A 141 7.13 -9.24 15.34
CA THR A 141 7.32 -10.66 14.95
C THR A 141 6.54 -11.57 15.90
N SER A 142 5.92 -12.62 15.36
CA SER A 142 5.16 -13.61 16.15
C SER A 142 6.08 -14.47 17.04
N ASN A 143 7.25 -14.82 16.51
CA ASN A 143 8.32 -15.56 17.17
C ASN A 143 9.67 -14.91 16.88
N ASP A 144 10.71 -15.26 17.65
CA ASP A 144 12.07 -14.78 17.43
C ASP A 144 12.55 -15.13 16.01
N PHE A 145 12.59 -14.12 15.14
CA PHE A 145 13.14 -14.18 13.79
C PHE A 145 12.43 -15.14 12.81
N ASP A 146 11.11 -15.26 12.84
CA ASP A 146 10.35 -15.89 11.73
C ASP A 146 10.50 -15.06 10.43
N ASP A 147 11.02 -15.66 9.36
CA ASP A 147 11.33 -15.01 8.08
C ASP A 147 10.10 -14.69 7.25
N GLU A 148 8.97 -15.35 7.54
CA GLU A 148 7.74 -15.19 6.75
C GLU A 148 6.68 -14.35 7.45
N ASN A 149 6.71 -14.26 8.78
CA ASN A 149 5.68 -13.60 9.58
C ASN A 149 6.21 -12.43 10.40
N TYR A 150 6.41 -11.30 9.73
CA TYR A 150 6.69 -10.02 10.39
C TYR A 150 5.81 -8.89 9.83
N PHE A 151 5.54 -7.90 10.68
CA PHE A 151 4.81 -6.70 10.33
C PHE A 151 5.67 -5.48 10.62
N ILE A 152 5.94 -4.65 9.60
CA ILE A 152 6.65 -3.38 9.78
C ILE A 152 5.61 -2.28 9.97
N ASP A 153 5.68 -1.58 11.09
CA ASP A 153 4.78 -0.48 11.39
C ASP A 153 5.15 0.76 10.58
N LEU A 154 4.33 1.02 9.56
CA LEU A 154 4.48 2.15 8.65
C LEU A 154 3.28 3.09 8.69
N GLU A 155 2.46 3.06 9.75
CA GLU A 155 1.29 3.95 9.85
C GLU A 155 1.70 5.42 9.77
N PHE A 156 2.86 5.78 10.33
CA PHE A 156 3.41 7.14 10.30
C PHE A 156 3.66 7.67 8.88
N LEU A 157 3.85 6.80 7.87
CA LEU A 157 3.99 7.25 6.49
C LEU A 157 2.70 7.92 5.97
N ASN A 158 1.55 7.60 6.54
CA ASN A 158 0.27 8.20 6.15
C ASN A 158 -0.12 9.42 7.01
N GLU A 159 0.64 9.73 8.06
CA GLU A 159 0.40 10.91 8.88
C GLU A 159 0.75 12.19 8.11
N GLU A 160 -0.02 13.25 8.35
CA GLU A 160 0.34 14.59 7.88
C GLU A 160 1.61 15.06 8.60
N ILE A 161 2.51 15.71 7.85
CA ILE A 161 3.76 16.24 8.40
C ILE A 161 3.41 17.49 9.22
N ASP A 162 3.47 17.34 10.54
CA ASP A 162 3.32 18.44 11.47
C ASP A 162 4.69 18.86 12.00
N PHE A 163 5.24 19.93 11.42
CA PHE A 163 6.54 20.49 11.78
C PHE A 163 6.66 20.94 13.25
N THR A 164 5.54 21.09 13.97
CA THR A 164 5.57 21.46 15.39
C THR A 164 5.92 20.28 16.32
N LYS A 165 5.79 19.04 15.83
CA LYS A 165 6.08 17.81 16.59
C LYS A 165 7.55 17.38 16.53
N PHE A 166 8.32 17.95 15.61
CA PHE A 166 9.73 17.61 15.38
C PHE A 166 10.58 18.82 15.77
N LYS A 167 10.80 19.01 17.07
CA LYS A 167 11.54 20.14 17.64
C LYS A 167 12.76 19.66 18.39
#